data_AF-A0A968IZW5-F1
#
_entry.id   AF-A0A968IZW5-F1
#
_cell.length_a   1.000
_cell.length_b   1.000
_cell.length_c   1.000
_cell.angle_alpha   90.00
_cell.angle_beta   90.00
_cell.angle_gamma   90.00
#
_symmetry.space_group_name_H-M   'P 1'
#
loop_
_entity.id
_entity.type
_entity.pdbx_description
1 polymer ?
#
loop_
_entity_poly.entity_id
_entity_poly.type
_entity_poly.pdbx_seq_one_letter_code
_entity_poly.pdbx_strand_id
1 'polypeptide(L)'
;MDKIWLLWEIPLACLSFVFNKIVKFAIGNLFTVYLALNKKKASQWRVLSAKMIKAPLILPVLMTKGPRWNTHAIIGTLGPFKVTEAIAIDTKTANQSARSWIAVVYSFPGYKTVTSLESEQLDPANSWQTIKLPAGKYSLGVRYYNRADTINYPAIKIDEQLFVEPYNIPGDINNYYHDLINAKNWFYSSLHYYIFTILKLRNYLPESFVRREYLPVGAPATHFAYNYLDAKQTLQIVTASEIIEQFDIYFTLYDRSSLPLTWCVITEPKYTLAPQNTQGYFLVRIRPKPEFSKTEIKVRSEILVVDSSNQCLTLKYEV
;
A
#
# COMPACT_ATOMS: atom_id res chain seq x y z
N MET A 1 29.52 -12.29 9.44
CA MET A 1 28.44 -13.14 8.89
C MET A 1 29.03 -13.96 7.76
N ASP A 2 29.13 -15.28 7.95
CA ASP A 2 29.72 -16.17 6.95
C ASP A 2 28.96 -16.12 5.64
N LYS A 3 29.64 -15.76 4.55
CA LYS A 3 29.05 -15.61 3.21
C LYS A 3 28.48 -16.92 2.64
N ILE A 4 28.65 -18.05 3.33
CA ILE A 4 28.18 -19.39 2.94
C ILE A 4 26.65 -19.43 2.78
N TRP A 5 25.89 -18.69 3.60
CA TRP A 5 24.42 -18.67 3.47
C TRP A 5 23.95 -18.11 2.12
N LEU A 6 24.74 -17.23 1.49
CA LEU A 6 24.43 -16.64 0.18
C LEU A 6 24.44 -17.69 -0.95
N LEU A 7 25.18 -18.79 -0.80
CA LEU A 7 25.27 -19.85 -1.81
C LEU A 7 23.91 -20.51 -2.05
N TRP A 8 23.06 -20.57 -1.04
CA TRP A 8 21.71 -21.14 -1.14
C TRP A 8 20.65 -20.05 -1.34
N GLU A 9 20.80 -18.91 -0.70
CA GLU A 9 19.77 -17.87 -0.73
C GLU A 9 19.69 -17.12 -2.06
N ILE A 10 20.80 -16.92 -2.78
CA ILE A 10 20.76 -16.29 -4.10
C ILE A 10 20.02 -17.19 -5.12
N PRO A 11 20.37 -18.48 -5.29
CA PRO A 11 19.63 -19.36 -6.21
C PRO A 11 18.14 -19.46 -5.88
N LEU A 12 17.80 -19.63 -4.60
CA LEU A 12 16.40 -19.71 -4.16
C LEU A 12 15.64 -18.39 -4.41
N ALA A 13 16.29 -17.24 -4.20
CA ALA A 13 15.71 -15.95 -4.54
C ALA A 13 15.50 -15.80 -6.06
N CYS A 14 16.42 -16.26 -6.90
CA CYS A 14 16.24 -16.26 -8.35
C CYS A 14 15.05 -17.13 -8.78
N LEU A 15 14.92 -18.35 -8.24
CA LEU A 15 13.79 -19.23 -8.51
C LEU A 15 12.47 -18.61 -8.05
N SER A 16 12.45 -18.04 -6.84
CA SER A 16 11.29 -17.33 -6.28
C SER A 16 10.89 -16.13 -7.13
N PHE A 17 11.86 -15.35 -7.63
CA PHE A 17 11.61 -14.22 -8.52
C PHE A 17 10.95 -14.67 -9.83
N VAL A 18 11.50 -15.70 -10.48
CA VAL A 18 10.91 -16.25 -11.72
C VAL A 18 9.50 -16.80 -11.46
N PHE A 19 9.33 -17.57 -10.39
CA PHE A 19 8.03 -18.07 -9.97
C PHE A 19 7.03 -16.93 -9.75
N ASN A 20 7.44 -15.85 -9.08
CA ASN A 20 6.62 -14.65 -8.88
C ASN A 20 6.14 -14.02 -10.19
N LYS A 21 7.03 -13.90 -11.19
CA LYS A 21 6.66 -13.32 -12.49
C LYS A 21 5.66 -14.20 -13.25
N ILE A 22 5.88 -15.51 -13.26
CA ILE A 22 4.97 -16.48 -13.90
C ILE A 22 3.59 -16.42 -13.25
N VAL A 23 3.53 -16.51 -11.91
CA VAL A 23 2.27 -16.51 -11.16
C VAL A 23 1.55 -15.16 -11.30
N LYS A 24 2.28 -14.03 -11.25
CA LYS A 24 1.70 -12.70 -11.46
C LYS A 24 1.07 -12.56 -12.85
N PHE A 25 1.72 -13.11 -13.89
CA PHE A 25 1.18 -13.12 -15.24
C PHE A 25 -0.09 -13.99 -15.33
N ALA A 26 -0.03 -15.23 -14.84
CA ALA A 26 -1.16 -16.16 -14.87
C ALA A 26 -2.39 -15.63 -14.10
N ILE A 27 -2.19 -15.20 -12.85
CA ILE A 27 -3.26 -14.63 -12.01
C ILE A 27 -3.77 -13.31 -12.59
N GLY A 28 -2.88 -12.49 -13.15
CA GLY A 28 -3.25 -11.24 -13.81
C GLY A 28 -4.26 -11.46 -14.93
N ASN A 29 -4.00 -12.44 -15.81
CA ASN A 29 -4.89 -12.79 -16.91
C ASN A 29 -6.21 -13.41 -16.42
N LEU A 30 -6.13 -14.36 -15.47
CA LEU A 30 -7.31 -15.00 -14.89
C LEU A 30 -8.25 -13.98 -14.24
N PHE A 31 -7.70 -13.02 -13.49
CA PHE A 31 -8.49 -11.99 -12.83
C PHE A 31 -9.14 -11.02 -13.82
N THR A 32 -8.45 -10.68 -14.91
CA THR A 32 -9.03 -9.86 -15.99
C THR A 32 -10.24 -10.54 -16.63
N VAL A 33 -10.14 -11.86 -16.90
CA VAL A 33 -11.26 -12.65 -17.42
C VAL A 33 -12.41 -12.71 -16.41
N TYR A 34 -12.11 -12.97 -15.13
CA TYR A 34 -13.10 -13.00 -14.07
C TYR A 34 -13.90 -11.69 -13.98
N LEU A 35 -13.21 -10.55 -14.05
CA LEU A 35 -13.86 -9.23 -14.00
C LEU A 35 -14.65 -8.90 -15.27
N ALA A 36 -14.17 -9.32 -16.44
CA ALA A 36 -14.89 -9.14 -17.70
C ALA A 36 -16.24 -9.88 -17.72
N LEU A 37 -16.31 -11.06 -17.08
CA LEU A 37 -17.52 -11.87 -16.97
C LEU A 37 -18.50 -11.33 -15.89
N ASN A 38 -17.98 -10.71 -14.81
CA ASN A 38 -18.79 -10.22 -13.68
C ASN A 38 -19.16 -8.73 -13.78
N LYS A 39 -19.84 -8.32 -14.87
CA LYS A 39 -20.22 -6.92 -15.12
C LYS A 39 -21.04 -6.28 -13.99
N LYS A 40 -21.93 -7.04 -13.32
CA LYS A 40 -22.76 -6.53 -12.21
C LYS A 40 -21.94 -6.04 -11.00
N LYS A 41 -20.71 -6.50 -10.82
CA LYS A 41 -19.83 -6.07 -9.70
C LYS A 41 -19.07 -4.78 -9.98
N ALA A 42 -19.15 -4.25 -11.21
CA ALA A 42 -18.39 -3.07 -11.59
C ALA A 42 -18.95 -1.76 -11.02
N SER A 43 -20.26 -1.70 -10.75
CA SER A 43 -20.97 -0.54 -10.18
C SER A 43 -21.14 -0.63 -8.66
N GLN A 44 -20.36 -1.48 -7.99
CA GLN A 44 -20.41 -1.64 -6.55
C GLN A 44 -19.04 -1.42 -5.93
N TRP A 45 -19.02 -0.73 -4.79
CA TRP A 45 -17.82 -0.65 -3.97
C TRP A 45 -17.40 -2.04 -3.51
N ARG A 46 -16.18 -2.40 -3.85
CA ARG A 46 -15.52 -3.62 -3.39
C ARG A 46 -14.55 -3.22 -2.29
N VAL A 47 -14.99 -3.40 -1.05
CA VAL A 47 -14.19 -3.07 0.14
C VAL A 47 -13.32 -4.26 0.54
N LEU A 48 -12.01 -4.00 0.64
CA LEU A 48 -11.06 -4.99 1.11
C LEU A 48 -11.37 -5.35 2.56
N SER A 49 -11.74 -6.61 2.79
CA SER A 49 -12.35 -7.08 4.04
C SER A 49 -12.11 -8.57 4.24
N ALA A 50 -12.37 -9.07 5.45
CA ALA A 50 -12.31 -10.51 5.76
C ALA A 50 -13.09 -11.36 4.76
N LYS A 51 -14.33 -10.93 4.43
CA LYS A 51 -15.20 -11.61 3.47
C LYS A 51 -14.56 -11.66 2.08
N MET A 52 -13.94 -10.56 1.65
CA MET A 52 -13.31 -10.49 0.35
C MET A 52 -12.06 -11.39 0.26
N ILE A 53 -11.20 -11.36 1.28
CA ILE A 53 -9.97 -12.16 1.33
C ILE A 53 -10.27 -13.66 1.27
N LYS A 54 -11.37 -14.11 1.91
CA LYS A 54 -11.82 -15.51 1.90
C LYS A 54 -12.38 -15.96 0.55
N ALA A 55 -12.71 -15.05 -0.36
CA ALA A 55 -13.21 -15.44 -1.68
C ALA A 55 -12.09 -16.07 -2.52
N PRO A 56 -12.38 -17.13 -3.31
CA PRO A 56 -11.38 -17.78 -4.15
C PRO A 56 -10.64 -16.78 -5.04
N LEU A 57 -9.34 -17.00 -5.23
CA LEU A 57 -8.43 -16.21 -6.05
C LEU A 57 -8.14 -14.76 -5.59
N ILE A 58 -8.91 -14.18 -4.66
CA ILE A 58 -8.66 -12.79 -4.21
C ILE A 58 -7.32 -12.66 -3.51
N LEU A 59 -7.05 -13.48 -2.49
CA LEU A 59 -5.77 -13.39 -1.78
C LEU A 59 -4.58 -13.63 -2.72
N PRO A 60 -4.57 -14.66 -3.60
CA PRO A 60 -3.54 -14.80 -4.63
C PRO A 60 -3.37 -13.58 -5.55
N VAL A 61 -4.47 -12.91 -5.94
CA VAL A 61 -4.42 -11.66 -6.71
C VAL A 61 -3.74 -10.54 -5.91
N LEU A 62 -4.09 -10.38 -4.63
CA LEU A 62 -3.49 -9.35 -3.78
C LEU A 62 -2.01 -9.63 -3.52
N MET A 63 -1.64 -10.89 -3.27
CA MET A 63 -0.25 -11.30 -3.08
C MET A 63 0.59 -11.14 -4.36
N THR A 64 0.00 -11.05 -5.54
CA THR A 64 0.77 -10.80 -6.79
C THR A 64 0.74 -9.35 -7.25
N LYS A 65 -0.36 -8.63 -7.04
CA LYS A 65 -0.55 -7.25 -7.53
C LYS A 65 -0.32 -6.16 -6.48
N GLY A 66 -0.55 -6.45 -5.20
CA GLY A 66 -0.38 -5.51 -4.10
C GLY A 66 0.11 -6.15 -2.80
N PRO A 67 1.22 -6.92 -2.80
CA PRO A 67 1.66 -7.70 -1.64
C PRO A 67 2.15 -6.87 -0.44
N ARG A 68 2.25 -5.54 -0.56
CA ARG A 68 2.74 -4.67 0.52
C ARG A 68 1.53 -4.04 1.18
N TRP A 69 0.88 -4.85 2.01
CA TRP A 69 -0.39 -4.53 2.66
C TRP A 69 -0.32 -3.18 3.36
N ASN A 70 -1.29 -2.32 3.06
CA ASN A 70 -1.42 -1.04 3.73
C ASN A 70 -2.40 -1.20 4.90
N THR A 71 -1.87 -1.69 6.02
CA THR A 71 -2.64 -2.04 7.22
C THR A 71 -3.33 -0.85 7.88
N HIS A 72 -2.91 0.37 7.54
CA HIS A 72 -3.39 1.63 8.10
C HIS A 72 -4.51 2.27 7.28
N ALA A 73 -4.77 1.74 6.08
CA ALA A 73 -5.80 2.29 5.21
C ALA A 73 -6.99 1.36 5.07
N ILE A 74 -8.19 1.93 4.97
CA ILE A 74 -9.36 1.20 4.48
C ILE A 74 -9.39 1.34 2.96
N ILE A 75 -9.40 0.21 2.26
CA ILE A 75 -9.18 0.16 0.82
C ILE A 75 -10.44 -0.31 0.10
N GLY A 76 -10.84 0.47 -0.88
CA GLY A 76 -12.02 0.24 -1.71
C GLY A 76 -11.64 0.29 -3.16
N THR A 77 -12.29 -0.52 -3.98
CA THR A 77 -12.16 -0.42 -5.43
C THR A 77 -13.51 -0.37 -6.11
N LEU A 78 -13.61 0.39 -7.17
CA LEU A 78 -14.80 0.53 -8.01
C LEU A 78 -14.42 0.31 -9.48
N GLY A 79 -15.31 -0.27 -10.27
CA GLY A 79 -15.10 -0.56 -11.69
C GLY A 79 -14.67 -2.00 -12.01
N PRO A 80 -14.33 -2.29 -13.27
CA PRO A 80 -14.06 -1.32 -14.31
C PRO A 80 -15.34 -0.65 -14.87
N PHE A 81 -15.31 0.64 -15.13
CA PHE A 81 -16.40 1.42 -15.74
C PHE A 81 -15.90 2.17 -16.98
N LYS A 82 -16.81 2.50 -17.90
CA LYS A 82 -16.50 3.28 -19.12
C LYS A 82 -16.63 4.76 -18.80
N VAL A 83 -15.70 5.58 -19.30
CA VAL A 83 -15.71 7.04 -19.20
C VAL A 83 -15.63 7.60 -20.62
N THR A 84 -16.33 8.70 -20.87
CA THR A 84 -16.27 9.45 -22.13
C THR A 84 -15.43 10.71 -21.98
N GLU A 85 -15.63 11.43 -20.88
CA GLU A 85 -14.99 12.72 -20.62
C GLU A 85 -14.44 12.85 -19.20
N ALA A 86 -15.21 12.43 -18.17
CA ALA A 86 -14.81 12.72 -16.81
C ALA A 86 -15.40 11.76 -15.76
N ILE A 87 -14.75 11.72 -14.61
CA ILE A 87 -15.33 11.24 -13.37
C ILE A 87 -15.41 12.39 -12.37
N ALA A 88 -16.41 12.39 -11.51
CA ALA A 88 -16.45 13.28 -10.35
C ALA A 88 -16.60 12.49 -9.06
N ILE A 89 -15.90 12.94 -8.03
CA ILE A 89 -15.84 12.31 -6.71
C ILE A 89 -16.45 13.26 -5.70
N ASP A 90 -17.40 12.78 -4.89
CA ASP A 90 -17.93 13.51 -3.74
C ASP A 90 -16.86 13.63 -2.64
N THR A 91 -16.13 14.74 -2.66
CA THR A 91 -15.04 15.02 -1.73
C THR A 91 -15.56 15.34 -0.33
N LYS A 92 -16.79 15.85 -0.21
CA LYS A 92 -17.40 16.14 1.09
C LYS A 92 -17.60 14.85 1.89
N THR A 93 -18.19 13.83 1.28
CA THR A 93 -18.37 12.51 1.91
C THR A 93 -17.04 11.89 2.30
N ALA A 94 -16.01 12.03 1.45
CA ALA A 94 -14.68 11.53 1.74
C ALA A 94 -14.01 12.23 2.92
N ASN A 95 -14.05 13.57 2.96
CA ASN A 95 -13.50 14.40 4.04
C ASN A 95 -14.21 14.18 5.38
N GLN A 96 -15.51 13.86 5.37
CA GLN A 96 -16.26 13.49 6.58
C GLN A 96 -15.87 12.11 7.13
N SER A 97 -15.39 11.22 6.26
CA SER A 97 -15.12 9.82 6.61
C SER A 97 -13.68 9.56 7.02
N ALA A 98 -12.75 10.41 6.58
CA ALA A 98 -11.33 10.25 6.83
C ALA A 98 -10.60 11.60 6.74
N ARG A 99 -9.66 11.82 7.66
CA ARG A 99 -8.82 13.03 7.63
C ARG A 99 -7.95 13.07 6.37
N SER A 100 -7.30 11.96 6.01
CA SER A 100 -6.49 11.85 4.79
C SER A 100 -6.99 10.73 3.90
N TRP A 101 -7.09 10.97 2.61
CA TRP A 101 -7.48 9.95 1.65
C TRP A 101 -6.84 10.17 0.29
N ILE A 102 -6.83 9.11 -0.51
CA ILE A 102 -6.42 9.15 -1.91
C ILE A 102 -7.37 8.33 -2.76
N ALA A 103 -7.73 8.87 -3.92
CA ALA A 103 -8.45 8.19 -4.98
C ALA A 103 -7.53 8.09 -6.21
N VAL A 104 -7.20 6.86 -6.62
CA VAL A 104 -6.31 6.60 -7.77
C VAL A 104 -7.12 6.03 -8.92
N VAL A 105 -6.97 6.63 -10.10
CA VAL A 105 -7.58 6.17 -11.35
C VAL A 105 -6.60 5.26 -12.07
N TYR A 106 -7.02 4.02 -12.34
CA TYR A 106 -6.25 3.04 -13.09
C TYR A 106 -6.90 2.80 -14.44
N SER A 107 -6.10 2.73 -15.51
CA SER A 107 -6.55 2.24 -16.81
C SER A 107 -6.94 0.76 -16.73
N PHE A 108 -7.91 0.32 -17.53
CA PHE A 108 -8.29 -1.10 -17.64
C PHE A 108 -8.19 -1.57 -19.10
N PRO A 109 -7.61 -2.76 -19.37
CA PRO A 109 -7.16 -3.80 -18.43
C PRO A 109 -5.71 -3.65 -17.94
N GLY A 110 -5.00 -2.58 -18.32
CA GLY A 110 -3.57 -2.44 -18.04
C GLY A 110 -3.21 -2.15 -16.57
N TYR A 111 -4.16 -1.69 -15.75
CA TYR A 111 -3.99 -1.26 -14.36
C TYR A 111 -2.86 -0.25 -14.14
N LYS A 112 -2.51 0.53 -15.16
CA LYS A 112 -1.55 1.63 -15.03
C LYS A 112 -2.24 2.80 -14.35
N THR A 113 -1.60 3.40 -13.35
CA THR A 113 -2.03 4.67 -12.77
C THR A 113 -2.10 5.73 -13.86
N VAL A 114 -3.27 6.34 -14.02
CA VAL A 114 -3.54 7.41 -14.99
C VAL A 114 -3.42 8.76 -14.28
N THR A 115 -4.03 8.86 -13.11
CA THR A 115 -3.97 10.03 -12.24
C THR A 115 -4.39 9.64 -10.83
N SER A 116 -4.19 10.54 -9.89
CA SER A 116 -4.66 10.41 -8.51
C SER A 116 -5.18 11.75 -8.01
N LEU A 117 -6.12 11.67 -7.08
CA LEU A 117 -6.63 12.78 -6.31
C LEU A 117 -6.35 12.52 -4.84
N GLU A 118 -5.67 13.45 -4.19
CA GLU A 118 -5.31 13.33 -2.78
C GLU A 118 -6.00 14.43 -1.97
N SER A 119 -6.40 14.10 -0.74
CA SER A 119 -7.16 15.00 0.15
C SER A 119 -6.51 16.36 0.36
N GLU A 120 -5.18 16.41 0.39
CA GLU A 120 -4.38 17.60 0.64
C GLU A 120 -4.30 18.55 -0.56
N GLN A 121 -4.68 18.09 -1.76
CA GLN A 121 -4.65 18.87 -3.00
C GLN A 121 -5.98 19.56 -3.30
N LEU A 122 -6.97 19.40 -2.43
CA LEU A 122 -8.35 19.82 -2.68
C LEU A 122 -8.64 21.21 -2.14
N ASP A 123 -9.51 21.92 -2.85
CA ASP A 123 -10.19 23.10 -2.34
C ASP A 123 -11.32 22.65 -1.40
N PRO A 124 -11.29 23.01 -0.09
CA PRO A 124 -12.33 22.67 0.86
C PRO A 124 -13.72 23.20 0.49
N ALA A 125 -13.81 24.24 -0.34
CA ALA A 125 -15.08 24.82 -0.77
C ALA A 125 -15.85 23.93 -1.76
N ASN A 126 -15.16 23.02 -2.45
CA ASN A 126 -15.77 22.16 -3.46
C ASN A 126 -16.23 20.82 -2.87
N SER A 127 -17.52 20.54 -3.00
CA SER A 127 -18.13 19.27 -2.57
C SER A 127 -17.95 18.13 -3.57
N TRP A 128 -17.63 18.47 -4.82
CA TRP A 128 -17.33 17.52 -5.89
C TRP A 128 -16.04 17.95 -6.58
N GLN A 129 -15.17 16.98 -6.85
CA GLN A 129 -13.97 17.19 -7.66
C GLN A 129 -14.06 16.38 -8.95
N THR A 130 -13.97 17.08 -10.08
CA THR A 130 -14.00 16.49 -11.41
C THR A 130 -12.58 16.21 -11.91
N ILE A 131 -12.37 15.02 -12.46
CA ILE A 131 -11.13 14.58 -13.08
C ILE A 131 -11.45 14.28 -14.55
N LYS A 132 -10.90 15.11 -15.45
CA LYS A 132 -11.00 14.87 -16.89
C LYS A 132 -10.16 13.66 -17.28
N LEU A 133 -10.74 12.77 -18.07
CA LEU A 133 -10.13 11.54 -18.53
C LEU A 133 -10.45 11.33 -20.00
N PRO A 134 -9.49 10.84 -20.82
CA PRO A 134 -9.81 10.40 -22.16
C PRO A 134 -10.90 9.33 -22.17
N ALA A 135 -11.60 9.18 -23.29
CA ALA A 135 -12.57 8.11 -23.45
C ALA A 135 -11.88 6.75 -23.28
N GLY A 136 -12.42 5.89 -22.41
CA GLY A 136 -11.75 4.63 -22.06
C GLY A 136 -12.46 3.84 -20.97
N LYS A 137 -11.77 2.80 -20.48
CA LYS A 137 -12.22 2.01 -19.32
C LYS A 137 -11.26 2.19 -18.17
N TYR A 138 -11.81 2.44 -16.99
CA TYR A 138 -11.04 2.79 -15.79
C TYR A 138 -11.55 2.04 -14.58
N SER A 139 -10.71 1.94 -13.56
CA SER A 139 -11.07 1.51 -12.21
C SER A 139 -10.58 2.55 -11.22
N LEU A 140 -11.33 2.73 -10.14
CA LEU A 140 -10.98 3.65 -9.05
C LEU A 140 -10.53 2.83 -7.85
N GLY A 141 -9.40 3.19 -7.25
CA GLY A 141 -8.97 2.66 -5.96
C GLY A 141 -8.93 3.78 -4.92
N VAL A 142 -9.67 3.64 -3.83
CA VAL A 142 -9.73 4.62 -2.75
C VAL A 142 -9.05 4.05 -1.51
N ARG A 143 -8.28 4.88 -0.81
CA ARG A 143 -7.61 4.53 0.45
C ARG A 143 -7.89 5.64 1.45
N TYR A 144 -8.48 5.29 2.59
CA TYR A 144 -8.76 6.22 3.68
C TYR A 144 -7.81 5.96 4.85
N TYR A 145 -7.20 7.02 5.36
CA TYR A 145 -6.30 7.03 6.51
C TYR A 145 -6.87 7.94 7.59
N ASN A 146 -6.54 7.68 8.87
CA ASN A 146 -7.04 8.48 10.00
C ASN A 146 -8.57 8.67 9.91
N ARG A 147 -9.26 7.52 9.89
CA ARG A 147 -10.70 7.40 9.68
C ARG A 147 -11.52 7.97 10.84
N ALA A 148 -12.71 8.45 10.53
CA ALA A 148 -13.75 8.74 11.51
C ALA A 148 -14.45 7.44 11.99
N ASP A 149 -15.30 7.56 13.01
CA ASP A 149 -16.10 6.43 13.52
C ASP A 149 -17.11 5.93 12.49
N THR A 150 -17.72 6.85 11.74
CA THR A 150 -18.62 6.53 10.62
C THR A 150 -17.89 6.77 9.31
N ILE A 151 -17.87 5.75 8.46
CA ILE A 151 -17.04 5.74 7.26
C ILE A 151 -17.92 5.48 6.06
N ASN A 152 -17.88 6.39 5.10
CA ASN A 152 -18.59 6.26 3.84
C ASN A 152 -17.62 6.42 2.68
N TYR A 153 -17.61 5.44 1.77
CA TYR A 153 -17.03 5.69 0.45
C TYR A 153 -17.88 6.71 -0.31
N PRO A 154 -17.23 7.54 -1.15
CA PRO A 154 -17.89 8.67 -1.76
C PRO A 154 -18.82 8.19 -2.88
N ALA A 155 -19.84 9.00 -3.16
CA ALA A 155 -20.58 8.90 -4.40
C ALA A 155 -19.65 9.22 -5.58
N ILE A 156 -19.84 8.50 -6.69
CA ILE A 156 -19.07 8.73 -7.92
C ILE A 156 -20.04 9.05 -9.06
N LYS A 157 -19.73 10.11 -9.81
CA LYS A 157 -20.35 10.39 -11.11
C LYS A 157 -19.42 10.02 -12.25
N ILE A 158 -19.99 9.56 -13.35
CA ILE A 158 -19.31 9.33 -14.62
C ILE A 158 -20.06 10.13 -15.67
N ASP A 159 -19.36 11.00 -16.39
CA ASP A 159 -19.95 11.85 -17.43
C ASP A 159 -21.23 12.55 -16.92
N GLU A 160 -21.14 13.20 -15.75
CA GLU A 160 -22.21 13.87 -14.98
C GLU A 160 -23.35 13.00 -14.44
N GLN A 161 -23.41 11.72 -14.80
CA GLN A 161 -24.41 10.79 -14.30
C GLN A 161 -23.94 10.09 -13.04
N LEU A 162 -24.82 9.99 -12.04
CA LEU A 162 -24.53 9.26 -10.81
C LEU A 162 -24.34 7.77 -11.11
N PHE A 163 -23.16 7.25 -10.79
CA PHE A 163 -22.77 5.87 -11.08
C PHE A 163 -22.87 4.98 -9.84
N VAL A 164 -22.50 5.51 -8.67
CA VAL A 164 -22.67 4.82 -7.39
C VAL A 164 -22.97 5.84 -6.29
N GLU A 165 -23.88 5.46 -5.39
CA GLU A 165 -24.20 6.18 -4.17
C GLU A 165 -23.09 6.05 -3.11
N PRO A 166 -23.10 6.89 -2.06
CA PRO A 166 -22.24 6.68 -0.91
C PRO A 166 -22.44 5.29 -0.32
N TYR A 167 -21.36 4.66 0.12
CA TYR A 167 -21.39 3.31 0.66
C TYR A 167 -20.81 3.25 2.06
N ASN A 168 -21.65 2.90 3.03
CA ASN A 168 -21.23 2.78 4.42
C ASN A 168 -20.31 1.57 4.63
N ILE A 169 -19.23 1.79 5.36
CA ILE A 169 -18.23 0.78 5.68
C ILE A 169 -18.27 0.51 7.19
N PRO A 170 -18.33 -0.77 7.61
CA PRO A 170 -18.19 -1.13 9.01
C PRO A 170 -16.90 -0.59 9.65
N GLY A 171 -17.02 -0.09 10.88
CA GLY A 171 -15.87 0.45 11.64
C GLY A 171 -14.79 -0.59 11.96
N ASP A 172 -15.05 -1.88 11.85
CA ASP A 172 -14.11 -2.97 12.13
C ASP A 172 -13.50 -3.62 10.87
N ILE A 173 -13.74 -3.03 9.69
CA ILE A 173 -13.45 -3.65 8.39
C ILE A 173 -11.99 -4.11 8.19
N ASN A 174 -11.04 -3.49 8.89
CA ASN A 174 -9.61 -3.79 8.81
C ASN A 174 -9.13 -4.84 9.83
N ASN A 175 -9.98 -5.31 10.75
CA ASN A 175 -9.57 -6.23 11.83
C ASN A 175 -9.00 -7.55 11.27
N TYR A 176 -9.37 -7.94 10.05
CA TYR A 176 -8.85 -9.14 9.39
C TYR A 176 -7.32 -9.12 9.19
N TYR A 177 -6.66 -7.95 9.23
CA TYR A 177 -5.20 -7.88 9.15
C TYR A 177 -4.52 -8.63 10.29
N HIS A 178 -5.13 -8.69 11.48
CA HIS A 178 -4.59 -9.40 12.64
C HIS A 178 -4.46 -10.91 12.39
N ASP A 179 -5.42 -11.47 11.66
CA ASP A 179 -5.45 -12.90 11.33
C ASP A 179 -4.83 -13.22 9.98
N LEU A 180 -4.41 -12.21 9.21
CA LEU A 180 -3.95 -12.41 7.83
C LEU A 180 -2.68 -13.26 7.76
N ILE A 181 -1.84 -13.22 8.80
CA ILE A 181 -0.67 -14.09 8.93
C ILE A 181 -1.04 -15.58 8.93
N ASN A 182 -2.25 -15.94 9.38
CA ASN A 182 -2.72 -17.32 9.39
C ASN A 182 -2.97 -17.89 7.99
N ALA A 183 -3.00 -17.04 6.96
CA ALA A 183 -3.05 -17.47 5.56
C ALA A 183 -1.68 -17.92 5.03
N LYS A 184 -0.60 -17.77 5.81
CA LYS A 184 0.75 -18.19 5.45
C LYS A 184 0.79 -19.67 5.09
N ASN A 185 1.40 -19.96 3.95
CA ASN A 185 1.63 -21.31 3.48
C ASN A 185 2.84 -21.31 2.54
N TRP A 186 3.27 -22.51 2.12
CA TRP A 186 4.41 -22.68 1.23
C TRP A 186 4.28 -21.87 -0.06
N PHE A 187 3.07 -21.75 -0.63
CA PHE A 187 2.86 -21.02 -1.88
C PHE A 187 3.20 -19.54 -1.73
N TYR A 188 2.70 -18.86 -0.70
CA TYR A 188 3.02 -17.45 -0.46
C TYR A 188 4.46 -17.23 -0.01
N SER A 189 5.02 -18.16 0.78
CA SER A 189 6.43 -18.11 1.16
C SER A 189 7.34 -18.23 -0.08
N SER A 190 7.07 -19.17 -0.99
CA SER A 190 7.82 -19.31 -2.25
C SER A 190 7.61 -18.10 -3.17
N LEU A 191 6.41 -17.53 -3.20
CA LEU A 191 6.09 -16.37 -4.04
C LEU A 191 6.88 -15.11 -3.69
N HIS A 192 7.24 -14.95 -2.41
CA HIS A 192 7.87 -13.73 -1.89
C HIS A 192 9.26 -13.92 -1.29
N TYR A 193 9.77 -15.15 -1.25
CA TYR A 193 11.08 -15.48 -0.71
C TYR A 193 12.19 -14.53 -1.16
N TYR A 194 12.20 -14.16 -2.46
CA TYR A 194 13.20 -13.26 -3.04
C TYR A 194 13.25 -11.86 -2.42
N ILE A 195 12.16 -11.38 -1.81
CA ILE A 195 12.07 -10.00 -1.31
C ILE A 195 13.06 -9.72 -0.19
N PHE A 196 13.16 -10.64 0.76
CA PHE A 196 14.13 -10.51 1.85
C PHE A 196 15.56 -10.42 1.30
N THR A 197 15.89 -11.30 0.36
CA THR A 197 17.23 -11.39 -0.25
C THR A 197 17.58 -10.14 -1.07
N ILE A 198 16.66 -9.60 -1.89
CA ILE A 198 16.94 -8.36 -2.64
C ILE A 198 17.14 -7.16 -1.70
N LEU A 199 16.44 -7.11 -0.56
CA LEU A 199 16.62 -6.04 0.42
C LEU A 199 17.95 -6.16 1.13
N LYS A 200 18.37 -7.39 1.46
CA LYS A 200 19.69 -7.65 2.06
C LYS A 200 20.84 -7.32 1.12
N LEU A 201 20.62 -7.45 -0.19
CA LEU A 201 21.58 -7.13 -1.24
C LEU A 201 21.35 -5.74 -1.87
N ARG A 202 20.49 -4.89 -1.30
CA ARG A 202 20.06 -3.62 -1.92
C ARG A 202 21.20 -2.67 -2.30
N ASN A 203 22.33 -2.73 -1.58
CA ASN A 203 23.51 -1.89 -1.85
C ASN A 203 24.34 -2.39 -3.05
N TYR A 204 24.05 -3.60 -3.55
CA TYR A 204 24.71 -4.22 -4.72
C TYR A 204 23.78 -4.32 -5.93
N LEU A 205 22.51 -3.94 -5.77
CA LEU A 205 21.49 -3.99 -6.82
C LEU A 205 21.12 -2.55 -7.24
N PRO A 206 20.69 -2.33 -8.50
CA PRO A 206 20.19 -1.04 -8.91
C PRO A 206 19.01 -0.60 -8.03
N GLU A 207 19.04 0.62 -7.49
CA GLU A 207 17.96 1.11 -6.62
C GLU A 207 16.60 1.06 -7.32
N SER A 208 16.56 1.42 -8.62
CA SER A 208 15.35 1.36 -9.43
C SER A 208 14.74 -0.04 -9.53
N PHE A 209 15.58 -1.09 -9.54
CA PHE A 209 15.13 -2.48 -9.48
C PHE A 209 14.51 -2.79 -8.11
N VAL A 210 15.23 -2.51 -7.02
CA VAL A 210 14.76 -2.79 -5.66
C VAL A 210 13.44 -2.06 -5.37
N ARG A 211 13.35 -0.77 -5.73
CA ARG A 211 12.14 0.03 -5.56
C ARG A 211 10.96 -0.53 -6.34
N ARG A 212 11.15 -0.87 -7.62
CA ARG A 212 10.08 -1.41 -8.47
C ARG A 212 9.54 -2.74 -7.95
N GLU A 213 10.43 -3.59 -7.42
CA GLU A 213 10.03 -4.88 -6.88
C GLU A 213 9.43 -4.76 -5.49
N TYR A 214 10.00 -3.94 -4.60
CA TYR A 214 9.57 -3.86 -3.21
C TYR A 214 8.43 -2.88 -2.96
N LEU A 215 8.52 -1.64 -3.46
CA LEU A 215 7.58 -0.60 -3.07
C LEU A 215 6.19 -0.82 -3.69
N PRO A 216 5.11 -0.51 -2.94
CA PRO A 216 3.80 -0.44 -3.55
C PRO A 216 3.77 0.68 -4.60
N VAL A 217 2.88 0.57 -5.59
CA VAL A 217 2.53 1.71 -6.44
C VAL A 217 1.83 2.74 -5.53
N GLY A 218 2.58 3.80 -5.24
CA GLY A 218 2.25 4.80 -4.23
C GLY A 218 1.72 6.09 -4.85
N ALA A 219 1.15 6.91 -3.97
CA ALA A 219 0.86 8.29 -4.26
C ALA A 219 2.17 9.08 -4.41
N PRO A 220 2.28 10.04 -5.35
CA PRO A 220 3.47 10.88 -5.48
C PRO A 220 3.87 11.57 -4.17
N ALA A 221 2.90 11.94 -3.33
CA ALA A 221 3.13 12.60 -2.04
C ALA A 221 3.61 11.67 -0.92
N THR A 222 3.60 10.34 -1.10
CA THR A 222 4.00 9.39 -0.05
C THR A 222 5.50 9.08 -0.13
N HIS A 223 6.25 9.45 0.90
CA HIS A 223 7.62 8.99 1.07
C HIS A 223 7.64 7.59 1.70
N PHE A 224 8.57 6.75 1.27
CA PHE A 224 8.73 5.39 1.76
C PHE A 224 10.14 5.16 2.30
N ALA A 225 10.23 4.63 3.52
CA ALA A 225 11.47 4.10 4.07
C ALA A 225 11.31 2.60 4.38
N TYR A 226 12.33 1.80 4.09
CA TYR A 226 12.21 0.35 4.17
C TYR A 226 13.56 -0.35 4.27
N ASN A 227 13.58 -1.49 4.94
CA ASN A 227 14.70 -2.43 4.91
C ASN A 227 14.26 -3.85 5.27
N TYR A 228 15.20 -4.78 5.18
CA TYR A 228 15.09 -6.10 5.82
C TYR A 228 15.34 -6.00 7.34
N LEU A 229 14.87 -7.00 8.08
CA LEU A 229 15.16 -7.19 9.50
C LEU A 229 15.45 -8.67 9.75
N ASP A 230 16.65 -9.00 10.23
CA ASP A 230 17.00 -10.37 10.61
C ASP A 230 16.29 -10.75 11.93
N ALA A 231 16.15 -12.05 12.18
CA ALA A 231 15.57 -12.53 13.43
C ALA A 231 16.40 -12.02 14.62
N LYS A 232 15.71 -11.70 15.72
CA LYS A 232 16.24 -11.12 16.96
C LYS A 232 16.82 -9.71 16.83
N GLN A 233 16.82 -9.10 15.65
CA GLN A 233 17.21 -7.69 15.52
C GLN A 233 16.14 -6.77 16.09
N THR A 234 16.58 -5.70 16.74
CA THR A 234 15.74 -4.55 17.07
C THR A 234 15.72 -3.55 15.91
N LEU A 235 14.65 -2.76 15.83
CA LEU A 235 14.59 -1.59 14.95
C LEU A 235 14.23 -0.37 15.79
N GLN A 236 15.07 0.66 15.74
CA GLN A 236 14.75 1.98 16.22
C GLN A 236 14.40 2.89 15.05
N ILE A 237 13.33 3.66 15.18
CA ILE A 237 12.96 4.71 14.23
C ILE A 237 13.07 6.03 14.99
N VAL A 238 13.95 6.91 14.52
CA VAL A 238 14.18 8.24 15.07
C VAL A 238 13.73 9.26 14.04
N THR A 239 12.93 10.23 14.45
CA THR A 239 12.38 11.26 13.58
C THR A 239 12.44 12.61 14.26
N ALA A 240 12.65 13.66 13.47
CA ALA A 240 12.53 15.03 13.94
C ALA A 240 11.07 15.33 14.32
N SER A 241 10.86 16.17 15.34
CA SER A 241 9.53 16.53 15.85
C SER A 241 8.69 17.23 14.78
N GLU A 242 9.31 18.02 13.91
CA GLU A 242 8.68 18.74 12.80
C GLU A 242 8.08 17.76 11.78
N ILE A 243 8.72 16.61 11.57
CA ILE A 243 8.18 15.56 10.69
C ILE A 243 6.95 14.93 11.33
N ILE A 244 6.97 14.67 12.65
CA ILE A 244 5.79 14.15 13.37
C ILE A 244 4.64 15.16 13.35
N GLU A 245 4.94 16.44 13.46
CA GLU A 245 3.94 17.51 13.40
C GLU A 245 3.24 17.56 12.04
N GLN A 246 4.00 17.47 10.95
CA GLN A 246 3.49 17.73 9.60
C GLN A 246 3.12 16.48 8.80
N PHE A 247 3.55 15.29 9.24
CA PHE A 247 3.35 14.04 8.52
C PHE A 247 2.72 12.95 9.40
N ASP A 248 1.85 12.15 8.80
CA ASP A 248 1.44 10.86 9.34
C ASP A 248 2.49 9.79 9.00
N ILE A 249 3.00 9.10 10.02
CA ILE A 249 4.02 8.07 9.88
C ILE A 249 3.44 6.71 10.23
N TYR A 250 3.40 5.82 9.23
CA TYR A 250 2.79 4.50 9.34
C TYR A 250 3.85 3.40 9.21
N PHE A 251 4.02 2.58 10.24
CA PHE A 251 4.96 1.47 10.27
C PHE A 251 4.26 0.14 10.06
N THR A 252 4.75 -0.70 9.16
CA THR A 252 4.35 -2.11 9.05
C THR A 252 5.57 -3.01 8.99
N LEU A 253 5.61 -4.06 9.81
CA LEU A 253 6.52 -5.20 9.70
C LEU A 253 5.81 -6.35 8.97
N TYR A 254 6.51 -6.99 8.05
CA TYR A 254 6.04 -8.19 7.34
C TYR A 254 6.98 -9.37 7.58
N ASP A 255 6.43 -10.57 7.51
CA ASP A 255 7.24 -11.79 7.38
C ASP A 255 7.81 -11.94 5.96
N ARG A 256 8.66 -12.96 5.73
CA ARG A 256 9.21 -13.26 4.39
C ARG A 256 8.16 -13.61 3.33
N SER A 257 6.92 -13.89 3.73
CA SER A 257 5.80 -14.17 2.83
C SER A 257 5.02 -12.90 2.47
N SER A 258 5.50 -11.70 2.83
CA SER A 258 4.80 -10.42 2.71
C SER A 258 3.52 -10.30 3.56
N LEU A 259 3.30 -11.14 4.56
CA LEU A 259 2.13 -11.03 5.43
C LEU A 259 2.46 -10.13 6.63
N PRO A 260 1.57 -9.22 7.03
CA PRO A 260 1.84 -8.29 8.12
C PRO A 260 1.94 -9.04 9.45
N LEU A 261 2.93 -8.66 10.27
CA LEU A 261 3.16 -9.20 11.61
C LEU A 261 2.73 -8.21 12.69
N THR A 262 3.13 -6.95 12.53
CA THR A 262 2.77 -5.86 13.44
C THR A 262 2.82 -4.55 12.69
N TRP A 263 2.02 -3.58 13.15
CA TRP A 263 1.94 -2.26 12.56
C TRP A 263 1.45 -1.24 13.58
N CYS A 264 1.81 0.03 13.37
CA CYS A 264 1.37 1.13 14.22
C CYS A 264 1.52 2.48 13.49
N VAL A 265 0.83 3.49 14.02
CA VAL A 265 1.12 4.89 13.74
C VAL A 265 2.24 5.32 14.69
N ILE A 266 3.28 5.97 14.17
CA ILE A 266 4.34 6.56 14.98
C ILE A 266 3.97 8.01 15.24
N THR A 267 3.68 8.32 16.50
CA THR A 267 3.29 9.67 16.97
C THR A 267 4.37 10.35 17.79
N GLU A 268 5.43 9.62 18.13
CA GLU A 268 6.53 10.09 18.96
C GLU A 268 7.83 10.18 18.15
N PRO A 269 8.75 11.11 18.49
CA PRO A 269 10.06 11.23 17.83
C PRO A 269 10.92 9.97 17.83
N LYS A 270 10.61 9.01 18.71
CA LYS A 270 11.33 7.75 18.83
C LYS A 270 10.37 6.59 18.98
N TYR A 271 10.50 5.61 18.09
CA TYR A 271 9.81 4.32 18.17
C TYR A 271 10.83 3.18 18.22
N THR A 272 10.55 2.16 19.03
CA THR A 272 11.40 0.96 19.11
C THR A 272 10.54 -0.29 18.88
N LEU A 273 10.89 -1.04 17.85
CA LEU A 273 10.40 -2.40 17.66
C LEU A 273 11.31 -3.37 18.41
N ALA A 274 10.71 -4.12 19.34
CA ALA A 274 11.39 -5.18 20.07
C ALA A 274 11.84 -6.33 19.15
N PRO A 275 12.85 -7.13 19.56
CA PRO A 275 13.33 -8.28 18.80
C PRO A 275 12.20 -9.22 18.37
N GLN A 276 12.22 -9.64 17.10
CA GLN A 276 11.24 -10.58 16.54
C GLN A 276 11.84 -11.96 16.35
N ASN A 277 11.04 -13.02 16.48
CA ASN A 277 11.53 -14.40 16.26
C ASN A 277 11.65 -14.78 14.78
N THR A 278 11.23 -13.91 13.87
CA THR A 278 11.17 -14.19 12.44
C THR A 278 11.96 -13.16 11.66
N GLN A 279 12.56 -13.61 10.56
CA GLN A 279 13.10 -12.71 9.54
C GLN A 279 11.96 -12.07 8.75
N GLY A 280 12.19 -10.85 8.31
CA GLY A 280 11.19 -10.11 7.57
C GLY A 280 11.72 -8.81 7.00
N TYR A 281 10.80 -7.91 6.72
CA TYR A 281 11.11 -6.58 6.23
C TYR A 281 10.04 -5.62 6.70
N PHE A 282 10.39 -4.35 6.77
CA PHE A 282 9.48 -3.30 7.19
C PHE A 282 9.26 -2.27 6.09
N LEU A 283 8.15 -1.56 6.20
CA LEU A 283 7.82 -0.42 5.37
C LEU A 283 7.24 0.68 6.26
N VAL A 284 7.90 1.83 6.23
CA VAL A 284 7.42 3.08 6.81
C VAL A 284 6.85 3.91 5.66
N ARG A 285 5.60 4.34 5.80
CA ARG A 285 4.92 5.25 4.87
C ARG A 285 4.77 6.60 5.56
N ILE A 286 5.27 7.64 4.94
CA ILE A 286 5.24 9.01 5.48
C ILE A 286 4.39 9.83 4.53
N ARG A 287 3.27 10.35 5.03
CA ARG A 287 2.28 11.10 4.25
C ARG A 287 2.12 12.49 4.85
N PRO A 288 2.12 13.57 4.07
CA PRO A 288 1.78 14.89 4.58
C PRO A 288 0.38 14.85 5.20
N LYS A 289 0.20 15.48 6.34
CA LYS A 289 -1.13 15.70 6.88
C LYS A 289 -1.84 16.76 6.02
N PRO A 290 -3.17 16.67 5.84
CA PRO A 290 -3.90 17.58 4.95
C PRO A 290 -3.71 19.06 5.29
N GLU A 291 -3.62 19.42 6.57
CA GLU A 291 -3.41 20.81 6.99
C GLU A 291 -1.99 21.35 6.70
N PHE A 292 -1.05 20.48 6.34
CA PHE A 292 0.32 20.83 5.93
C PHE A 292 0.59 20.49 4.46
N SER A 293 -0.44 20.56 3.61
CA SER A 293 -0.35 20.24 2.17
C SER A 293 0.70 21.06 1.40
N LYS A 294 1.07 22.24 1.93
CA LYS A 294 2.08 23.14 1.38
C LYS A 294 3.42 23.06 2.11
N THR A 295 3.69 21.99 2.84
CA THR A 295 4.96 21.83 3.56
C THR A 295 6.15 21.90 2.59
N GLU A 296 7.17 22.66 2.98
CA GLU A 296 8.46 22.73 2.27
C GLU A 296 9.40 21.61 2.72
N ILE A 297 9.04 20.87 3.77
CA ILE A 297 9.87 19.79 4.32
C ILE A 297 9.91 18.63 3.33
N LYS A 298 11.12 18.36 2.82
CA LYS A 298 11.41 17.13 2.07
C LYS A 298 11.96 16.08 3.02
N VAL A 299 11.20 15.01 3.24
CA VAL A 299 11.62 13.93 4.11
C VAL A 299 12.65 13.04 3.41
N ARG A 300 13.81 12.86 4.05
CA ARG A 300 14.82 11.89 3.69
C ARG A 300 14.91 10.81 4.76
N SER A 301 15.13 9.57 4.32
CA SER A 301 15.35 8.43 5.20
C SER A 301 16.77 7.90 5.04
N GLU A 302 17.37 7.52 6.17
CA GLU A 302 18.70 6.92 6.23
C GLU A 302 18.66 5.71 7.14
N ILE A 303 19.25 4.61 6.72
CA ILE A 303 19.32 3.39 7.52
C ILE A 303 20.77 3.19 7.94
N LEU A 304 20.97 3.19 9.25
CA LEU A 304 22.23 2.91 9.90
C LEU A 304 22.11 1.54 10.57
N VAL A 305 22.90 0.57 10.09
CA VAL A 305 23.08 -0.69 10.81
C VAL A 305 24.07 -0.39 11.93
N VAL A 306 23.56 -0.27 13.16
CA VAL A 306 24.37 0.10 14.34
C VAL A 306 25.28 -1.08 14.69
N ASP A 307 24.74 -2.29 14.65
CA ASP A 307 25.46 -3.55 14.79
C ASP A 307 24.62 -4.71 14.20
N SER A 308 25.08 -5.96 14.36
CA SER A 308 24.36 -7.15 13.86
C SER A 308 23.00 -7.39 14.51
N SER A 309 22.71 -6.75 15.63
CA SER A 309 21.51 -6.90 16.45
C SER A 309 20.58 -5.68 16.41
N ASN A 310 21.06 -4.53 15.91
CA ASN A 310 20.34 -3.26 15.97
C ASN A 310 20.38 -2.52 14.64
N GLN A 311 19.20 -2.17 14.13
CA GLN A 311 19.04 -1.23 13.02
C GLN A 311 18.41 0.07 13.50
N CYS A 312 18.91 1.20 13.00
CA CYS A 312 18.34 2.51 13.22
C CYS A 312 17.92 3.12 11.88
N LEU A 313 16.64 3.50 11.77
CA LEU A 313 16.11 4.30 10.68
C LEU A 313 15.96 5.74 11.18
N THR A 314 16.65 6.67 10.54
CA THR A 314 16.49 8.09 10.83
C THR A 314 15.68 8.77 9.73
N LEU A 315 14.66 9.51 10.11
CA LEU A 315 13.89 10.40 9.25
C LEU A 315 14.32 11.85 9.52
N LYS A 316 14.83 12.51 8.48
CA LYS A 316 15.38 13.87 8.55
C LYS A 316 14.73 14.73 7.45
N TYR A 317 14.74 16.05 7.62
CA TYR A 317 14.39 16.96 6.55
C TYR A 317 15.65 17.36 5.75
N GLU A 318 15.48 17.60 4.45
CA GLU A 318 16.49 18.21 3.59
C GLU A 318 16.39 19.74 3.74
N VAL A 319 17.52 20.40 4.02
CA VAL A 319 17.63 21.87 4.13
C VAL A 319 17.90 22.46 2.75
#